data_AF-A0A2D6PAC8-F1
#
_entry.id   AF-A0A2D6PAC8-F1
#
_cell.length_a   1.000
_cell.length_b   1.000
_cell.length_c   1.000
_cell.angle_alpha   90.00
_cell.angle_beta   90.00
_cell.angle_gamma   90.00
#
_symmetry.space_group_name_H-M   'P 1'
#
loop_
_entity.id
_entity.type
_entity.pdbx_description
1 polymer ?
#
loop_
_entity_poly.entity_id
_entity_poly.type
_entity_poly.pdbx_seq_one_letter_code
_entity_poly.pdbx_strand_id
1 'polypeptide(L)' 'MTQLIDPSDPRYFTKTSEGLYDRHHYKVVSKEGDTIVVDNWQDAFLIWWNKKDFLSHMEVLDPPKGGKGFA' A
#
# COMPACT_ATOMS: atom_id res chain seq x y z
N MET A 1 -22.46 19.90 22.27
CA MET A 1 -21.13 20.06 21.66
C MET A 1 -20.22 19.03 22.28
N THR A 2 -19.42 18.32 21.47
CA THR A 2 -18.42 17.37 21.96
C THR A 2 -17.13 18.13 22.29
N GLN A 3 -16.53 17.86 23.44
CA GLN A 3 -15.27 18.49 23.86
C GLN A 3 -14.09 17.86 23.10
N LEU A 4 -13.19 18.69 22.56
CA LEU A 4 -11.97 18.23 21.89
C LEU A 4 -10.97 17.69 22.92
N ILE A 5 -10.26 16.61 22.57
CA ILE A 5 -9.21 16.02 23.41
C ILE A 5 -7.96 16.90 23.36
N ASP A 6 -7.42 17.26 24.51
CA ASP A 6 -6.23 18.10 24.63
C ASP A 6 -4.95 17.33 24.26
N PRO A 7 -3.93 17.96 23.65
CA PRO A 7 -2.65 17.30 23.34
C PRO A 7 -1.92 16.67 24.54
N SER A 8 -2.19 17.14 25.76
CA SER A 8 -1.63 16.58 27.00
C SER A 8 -2.42 15.37 27.54
N ASP A 9 -3.62 15.10 27.01
CA ASP A 9 -4.44 13.97 27.41
C ASP A 9 -3.87 12.66 26.82
N PRO A 10 -3.76 11.57 27.61
CA PRO A 10 -3.21 10.29 27.13
C PRO A 10 -4.02 9.65 25.99
N ARG A 11 -5.26 10.09 25.76
CA ARG A 11 -6.10 9.65 24.63
C ARG A 11 -5.79 10.41 23.34
N TYR A 12 -4.94 11.43 23.41
CA TYR A 12 -4.58 12.22 22.24
C TYR A 12 -3.71 11.39 21.30
N PHE A 13 -4.26 11.09 20.12
CA PHE A 13 -3.52 10.42 19.07
C PHE A 13 -2.45 11.35 18.50
N THR A 14 -1.21 10.87 18.41
CA THR A 14 -0.09 11.63 17.82
C THR A 14 0.28 11.08 16.45
N LYS A 15 0.73 9.83 16.37
CA LYS A 15 1.08 9.12 15.14
C LYS A 15 1.19 7.63 15.40
N THR A 16 1.01 6.84 14.35
CA THR A 16 1.13 5.37 14.42
C THR A 16 2.59 4.91 14.30
N SER A 17 3.42 5.61 13.54
CA SER A 17 4.84 5.29 13.33
C SER A 17 5.64 6.53 12.94
N GLU A 18 6.93 6.54 13.30
CA GLU A 18 7.90 7.53 12.83
C GLU A 18 8.68 7.05 11.59
N GLY A 19 8.60 5.76 11.26
CA GLY A 19 9.30 5.18 10.12
C GLY A 19 8.72 5.62 8.77
N LEU A 20 9.56 5.59 7.74
CA LEU A 20 9.09 5.69 6.36
C LEU A 20 8.16 4.52 6.03
N TYR A 21 7.17 4.76 5.19
CA TYR A 21 6.29 3.70 4.70
C TYR A 21 7.07 2.77 3.76
N ASP A 22 7.08 1.47 4.08
CA ASP A 22 7.61 0.45 3.17
C ASP A 22 6.72 0.39 1.93
N ARG A 23 7.24 0.85 0.79
CA ARG A 23 6.50 0.77 -0.47
C ARG A 23 6.44 -0.68 -0.94
N HIS A 24 5.25 -1.22 -1.05
CA HIS A 24 5.01 -2.55 -1.62
C HIS A 24 4.99 -2.51 -3.13
N HIS A 25 5.41 -3.61 -3.76
CA HIS A 25 5.07 -3.88 -5.15
C HIS A 25 3.79 -4.71 -5.20
N TYR A 26 3.08 -4.64 -6.31
CA TYR A 26 1.80 -5.33 -6.51
C TYR A 26 1.87 -6.15 -7.78
N LYS A 27 1.61 -7.45 -7.67
CA LYS A 27 1.51 -8.34 -8.81
C LYS A 27 0.04 -8.63 -9.09
N VAL A 28 -0.45 -8.15 -10.21
CA VAL A 28 -1.81 -8.38 -10.69
C VAL A 28 -1.80 -9.61 -11.59
N VAL A 29 -2.67 -10.59 -11.30
CA VAL A 29 -2.73 -11.88 -12.00
C VAL A 29 -4.05 -12.00 -12.74
N SER A 30 -4.00 -12.31 -14.04
CA SER A 30 -5.18 -12.57 -14.88
C SER A 30 -5.74 -13.97 -14.63
N LYS A 31 -6.99 -14.20 -15.03
CA LYS A 31 -7.60 -15.55 -14.99
C LYS A 31 -6.91 -16.55 -15.93
N GLU A 32 -6.19 -16.05 -16.93
CA GLU A 32 -5.45 -16.84 -17.92
C GLU A 32 -4.00 -17.10 -17.49
N GLY A 33 -3.55 -16.50 -16.40
CA GLY A 33 -2.21 -16.70 -15.83
C GLY A 33 -1.21 -15.60 -16.17
N ASP A 34 -1.58 -14.60 -16.96
CA ASP A 34 -0.73 -13.44 -17.22
C ASP A 34 -0.52 -12.61 -15.96
N THR A 35 0.66 -12.00 -15.84
CA THR A 35 1.01 -11.22 -14.65
C THR A 35 1.60 -9.87 -15.01
N ILE A 36 1.23 -8.83 -14.24
CA ILE A 36 1.80 -7.49 -14.33
C ILE A 36 2.25 -7.08 -12.94
N VAL A 37 3.49 -6.63 -12.79
CA VAL A 37 4.04 -6.12 -11.52
C VAL A 37 4.18 -4.60 -11.60
N VAL A 38 3.68 -3.89 -10.60
CA VAL A 38 3.78 -2.44 -10.45
C VAL A 38 4.34 -2.08 -9.07
N ASP A 39 4.98 -0.93 -8.92
CA ASP A 39 5.71 -0.53 -7.70
C ASP A 39 4.91 0.40 -6.77
N ASN A 40 3.66 0.69 -7.14
CA ASN A 40 2.79 1.60 -6.40
C ASN A 40 1.33 1.14 -6.43
N TRP A 41 0.59 1.56 -5.41
CA TRP A 41 -0.80 1.16 -5.22
C TRP A 41 -1.74 1.75 -6.28
N GLN A 42 -1.50 3.00 -6.71
CA GLN A 42 -2.36 3.71 -7.65
C GLN A 42 -2.45 2.97 -9.00
N ASP A 43 -1.32 2.51 -9.53
CA ASP A 43 -1.30 1.75 -10.79
C ASP A 43 -1.98 0.39 -10.63
N ALA A 44 -1.73 -0.30 -9.51
CA ALA A 44 -2.37 -1.58 -9.22
C ALA A 44 -3.90 -1.42 -9.15
N PHE A 45 -4.37 -0.36 -8.50
CA PHE A 45 -5.78 0.00 -8.39
C PHE A 45 -6.39 0.34 -9.75
N LEU A 46 -5.70 1.14 -10.58
CA LEU A 46 -6.18 1.48 -11.93
C LEU A 46 -6.31 0.24 -12.80
N ILE A 47 -5.33 -0.67 -12.78
CA ILE A 47 -5.40 -1.94 -13.51
C ILE A 47 -6.60 -2.74 -13.02
N TRP A 48 -6.75 -2.88 -11.70
CA TRP A 48 -7.85 -3.64 -11.11
C TRP A 48 -9.20 -3.06 -11.53
N TRP A 49 -9.42 -1.77 -11.32
CA TRP A 49 -10.72 -1.15 -11.60
C TRP A 49 -11.13 -1.26 -13.07
N ASN A 50 -10.18 -1.08 -14.00
CA ASN A 50 -10.46 -1.12 -15.43
C ASN A 50 -10.58 -2.54 -16.00
N LYS A 51 -9.99 -3.56 -15.35
CA LYS A 51 -9.91 -4.93 -15.90
C LYS A 51 -10.41 -6.02 -14.97
N LYS A 52 -11.00 -5.70 -13.82
CA LYS A 52 -11.39 -6.66 -12.75
C LYS A 52 -12.09 -7.91 -13.25
N ASP A 53 -12.90 -7.83 -14.30
CA ASP A 53 -13.67 -8.98 -14.80
C ASP A 53 -12.76 -10.04 -15.46
N PHE A 54 -11.55 -9.68 -15.88
CA PHE A 54 -10.52 -10.56 -16.45
C PHE A 54 -9.44 -10.96 -15.45
N LEU A 55 -9.42 -10.33 -14.28
CA LEU A 55 -8.40 -10.55 -13.26
C LEU A 55 -8.84 -11.63 -12.27
N SER A 56 -7.85 -12.36 -11.74
CA SER A 56 -8.06 -13.40 -10.73
C SER A 56 -7.85 -12.82 -9.34
N HIS A 57 -6.67 -12.29 -9.08
CA HIS A 57 -6.26 -11.77 -7.78
C HIS A 57 -5.07 -10.83 -7.91
N MET A 58 -4.71 -10.20 -6.78
CA MET A 58 -3.52 -9.37 -6.64
C MET A 58 -2.69 -9.89 -5.48
N GLU A 59 -1.39 -10.04 -5.70
CA GLU A 59 -0.41 -10.40 -4.68
C GLU A 59 0.31 -9.12 -4.24
N VAL A 60 0.43 -8.91 -2.93
CA VAL A 60 1.29 -7.87 -2.36
C VAL A 60 2.68 -8.46 -2.20
N LEU A 61 3.66 -7.83 -2.84
CA LEU A 61 5.05 -8.25 -2.81
C LEU A 61 5.84 -7.33 -1.89
N ASP A 62 6.60 -7.94 -0.99
CA ASP A 62 7.58 -7.20 -0.21
C ASP A 62 8.63 -6.59 -1.16
N PRO A 63 9.01 -5.33 -0.95
CA PRO A 63 10.07 -4.73 -1.73
C PRO A 63 11.36 -5.55 -1.56
N PRO A 64 12.19 -5.67 -2.61
CA PRO A 64 13.46 -6.37 -2.48
C PRO A 64 14.27 -5.72 -1.35
N LYS A 65 14.64 -6.52 -0.34
CA LYS A 65 15.52 -6.11 0.75
C LYS A 65 16.92 -5.86 0.18
N GLY A 66 17.17 -4.65 -0.33
CA GLY A 66 18.43 -4.33 -0.97
C GLY A 66 18.39 -3.13 -1.90
N GLY A 67 18.07 -1.95 -1.37
CA GLY A 67 18.39 -0.68 -2.02
C GLY A 67 19.19 0.17 -1.06
N LYS A 68 20.47 0.43 -1.36
CA LYS A 68 21.23 1.47 -0.67
C LYS A 68 20.55 2.82 -0.94
N GLY A 69 19.78 3.33 0.01
CA GLY A 69 19.28 4.70 0.02
C GLY A 69 18.74 5.02 1.40
N PHE A 70 19.00 6.16 2.04
CA PHE A 70 19.87 7.30 1.74
C PHE A 70 20.90 7.42 2.89
N ALA A 71 22.13 7.83 2.59
CA ALA A 71 23.12 8.20 3.60
C ALA A 71 22.84 9.60 4.13
#